data_AF-X0VPP5-F1
#
_entry.id   AF-X0VPP5-F1
#
_cell.length_a   1.000
_cell.length_b   1.000
_cell.length_c   1.000
_cell.angle_alpha   90.00
_cell.angle_beta   90.00
_cell.angle_gamma   90.00
#
_symmetry.space_group_name_H-M   'P 1'
#
loop_
_entity.id
_entity.type
_entity.pdbx_description
1 polymer ?
#
loop_
_entity_poly.entity_id
_entity_poly.type
_entity_poly.pdbx_seq_one_letter_code
_entity_poly.pdbx_strand_id
1 'polypeptide(L)'
;ELGKCDIYFIDNPKYFWRDYIYGTGRGEYLDNDERFIFFNRAVLEFLLKTKMPVDIIHCNSWPTALIPVFLRTHYSKKSQFKKTATVFTLHNIAYQGEFPPESLALTGLNWKYFNPKQLSFNGKFNFLKAGMVFSDVLNTVSSAYKREIQTEKHGFGLEDILKNRKDVFFSIRNGVDYEMWNPETDPYIAANYSPSNLKAKKKCKIDLIKEFGLSISAKTPLIGIASYLSSQKGFDILLEAVPELMEMDVGLVVLGKG
;
A
#
# COMPACT_ATOMS: atom_id res chain seq x y z
N GLU A 1 -13.17 -11.18 -16.57
CA GLU A 1 -12.17 -12.20 -16.19
C GLU A 1 -10.76 -11.64 -16.35
N LEU A 2 -10.07 -11.35 -15.24
CA LEU A 2 -8.61 -11.35 -15.25
C LEU A 2 -8.23 -12.75 -15.76
N GLY A 3 -7.47 -12.83 -16.86
CA GLY A 3 -7.13 -14.12 -17.48
C GLY A 3 -6.52 -15.11 -16.46
N LYS A 4 -6.46 -16.40 -16.83
CA LYS A 4 -5.83 -17.43 -15.98
C LYS A 4 -4.49 -16.93 -15.44
N CYS A 5 -4.38 -16.78 -14.13
CA CYS A 5 -3.16 -16.39 -13.44
C CYS A 5 -2.71 -17.53 -12.52
N ASP A 6 -1.42 -17.84 -12.57
CA ASP A 6 -0.80 -18.76 -11.63
C ASP A 6 -0.48 -18.00 -10.35
N ILE A 7 -0.88 -18.56 -9.20
CA ILE A 7 -0.64 -17.98 -7.89
C ILE A 7 0.36 -18.86 -7.15
N TYR A 8 1.49 -18.27 -6.79
CA TYR A 8 2.54 -18.93 -6.02
C TYR A 8 2.64 -18.29 -4.64
N PHE A 9 2.67 -19.14 -3.61
CA PHE A 9 2.87 -18.72 -2.23
C PHE A 9 4.28 -19.05 -1.77
N ILE A 10 4.94 -18.09 -1.13
CA ILE A 10 6.23 -18.31 -0.44
C ILE A 10 5.88 -18.62 1.00
N ASP A 11 6.11 -19.86 1.43
CA ASP A 11 5.85 -20.28 2.80
C ASP A 11 7.12 -20.41 3.62
N ASN A 12 7.02 -19.98 4.86
CA ASN A 12 7.99 -20.15 5.93
C ASN A 12 7.24 -19.90 7.25
N PRO A 13 6.89 -20.96 8.02
CA PRO A 13 6.10 -20.81 9.23
C PRO A 13 6.70 -19.84 10.25
N LYS A 14 8.03 -19.77 10.40
CA LYS A 14 8.69 -18.79 11.30
C LYS A 14 8.30 -17.35 10.96
N TYR A 15 8.20 -17.05 9.67
CA TYR A 15 7.97 -15.69 9.18
C TYR A 15 6.49 -15.36 8.91
N PHE A 16 5.69 -16.34 8.48
CA PHE A 16 4.35 -16.07 7.96
C PHE A 16 3.21 -16.75 8.72
N TRP A 17 3.49 -17.69 9.63
CA TRP A 17 2.47 -18.25 10.53
C TRP A 17 2.18 -17.31 11.70
N ARG A 18 1.45 -16.22 11.43
CA ARG A 18 1.14 -15.14 12.39
C ARG A 18 -0.24 -14.56 12.16
N ASP A 19 -0.82 -13.98 13.21
CA ASP A 19 -2.16 -13.37 13.17
C ASP A 19 -2.22 -12.07 12.35
N TYR A 20 -1.10 -11.37 12.18
CA TYR A 20 -1.01 -10.11 11.46
C TYR A 20 0.17 -10.09 10.49
N ILE A 21 0.11 -9.18 9.50
CA ILE A 21 1.12 -9.10 8.45
C ILE A 21 2.37 -8.37 8.92
N TYR A 22 2.25 -7.13 9.39
CA TYR A 22 3.39 -6.25 9.70
C TYR A 22 3.63 -6.04 11.19
N GLY A 23 2.64 -6.29 12.04
CA GLY A 23 2.72 -6.01 13.46
C GLY A 23 1.37 -6.17 14.15
N THR A 24 1.38 -5.95 15.46
CA THR A 24 0.17 -5.98 16.28
C THR A 24 -0.28 -4.56 16.61
N GLY A 25 -1.38 -4.40 17.37
CA GLY A 25 -1.75 -3.09 17.92
C GLY A 25 -0.70 -2.46 18.85
N ARG A 26 0.35 -3.21 19.22
CA ARG A 26 1.47 -2.72 20.05
C ARG A 26 2.68 -2.24 19.25
N GLY A 27 2.65 -2.37 17.93
CA GLY A 27 3.75 -1.98 17.05
C GLY A 27 4.13 -3.03 16.01
N GLU A 28 5.09 -2.67 15.17
CA GLU A 28 5.63 -3.52 14.11
C GLU A 28 6.39 -4.74 14.67
N TYR A 29 6.40 -5.83 13.92
CA TYR A 29 7.24 -6.97 14.25
C TYR A 29 8.72 -6.61 14.06
N LEU A 30 9.53 -6.92 15.08
CA LEU A 30 10.96 -6.58 15.11
C LEU A 30 11.79 -7.25 14.01
N ASP A 31 11.30 -8.36 13.46
CA ASP A 31 11.96 -9.13 12.40
C ASP A 31 11.40 -8.84 11.00
N ASN A 32 10.68 -7.74 10.82
CA ASN A 32 10.14 -7.36 9.51
C ASN A 32 11.24 -7.21 8.45
N ASP A 33 12.41 -6.70 8.83
CA ASP A 33 13.59 -6.67 7.97
C ASP A 33 13.95 -8.08 7.47
N GLU A 34 14.18 -9.03 8.37
CA GLU A 34 14.55 -10.42 8.06
C GLU A 34 13.49 -11.09 7.19
N ARG A 35 12.22 -10.94 7.55
CA ARG A 35 11.06 -11.54 6.85
C ARG A 35 10.97 -11.08 5.41
N PHE A 36 11.04 -9.78 5.18
CA PHE A 36 10.91 -9.25 3.83
C PHE A 36 12.21 -9.38 3.03
N ILE A 37 13.39 -9.37 3.65
CA ILE A 37 14.64 -9.80 2.98
C ILE A 37 14.51 -11.23 2.47
N PHE A 38 14.02 -12.15 3.32
CA PHE A 38 13.75 -13.54 2.95
C PHE A 38 12.76 -13.61 1.78
N PHE A 39 11.61 -12.95 1.88
CA PHE A 39 10.58 -12.96 0.82
C PHE A 39 11.15 -12.53 -0.54
N ASN A 40 11.84 -11.39 -0.59
CA ASN A 40 12.41 -10.86 -1.83
C ASN A 40 13.43 -11.81 -2.46
N ARG A 41 14.27 -12.46 -1.62
CA ARG A 41 15.24 -13.45 -2.10
C ARG A 41 14.55 -14.73 -2.57
N ALA A 42 13.59 -15.24 -1.81
CA ALA A 42 12.88 -16.47 -2.11
C ALA A 42 12.13 -16.37 -3.44
N VAL A 43 11.55 -15.19 -3.77
CA VAL A 43 10.95 -14.95 -5.09
C VAL A 43 11.98 -15.13 -6.20
N LEU A 44 13.14 -14.48 -6.12
CA LEU A 44 14.17 -14.57 -7.17
C LEU A 44 14.79 -15.97 -7.29
N GLU A 45 15.00 -16.65 -6.16
CA GLU A 45 15.46 -18.04 -6.13
C GLU A 45 14.42 -18.98 -6.75
N PHE A 46 13.13 -18.79 -6.47
CA PHE A 46 12.05 -19.55 -7.10
C PHE A 46 12.07 -19.39 -8.62
N LEU A 47 12.14 -18.15 -9.11
CA LEU A 47 12.23 -17.87 -10.56
C LEU A 47 13.45 -18.57 -11.18
N LEU A 48 14.61 -18.47 -10.53
CA LEU A 48 15.86 -19.04 -11.02
C LEU A 48 15.83 -20.58 -11.05
N LYS A 49 15.29 -21.21 -10.00
CA LYS A 49 15.23 -22.67 -9.86
C LYS A 49 14.22 -23.30 -10.82
N THR A 50 13.07 -22.67 -11.00
CA THR A 50 12.04 -23.14 -11.94
C THR A 50 12.36 -22.79 -13.39
N LYS A 51 13.35 -21.91 -13.61
CA LYS A 51 13.65 -21.33 -14.93
C LYS A 51 12.43 -20.64 -15.55
N MET A 52 11.51 -20.14 -14.71
CA MET A 52 10.32 -19.45 -15.20
C MET A 52 10.76 -18.16 -15.92
N PRO A 53 10.38 -17.97 -17.19
CA PRO A 53 10.69 -16.74 -17.91
C PRO A 53 9.85 -15.60 -17.35
N VAL A 54 10.49 -14.47 -17.06
CA VAL A 54 9.82 -13.26 -16.57
C VAL A 54 10.41 -12.04 -17.25
N ASP A 55 9.59 -11.34 -18.03
CA ASP A 55 9.98 -10.09 -18.69
C ASP A 55 9.89 -8.90 -17.74
N ILE A 56 8.90 -8.88 -16.85
CA ILE A 56 8.65 -7.78 -15.92
C ILE A 56 8.37 -8.33 -14.52
N ILE A 57 9.05 -7.79 -13.50
CA ILE A 57 8.66 -7.97 -12.10
C ILE A 57 8.04 -6.67 -11.59
N HIS A 58 6.75 -6.73 -11.26
CA HIS A 58 6.02 -5.61 -10.67
C HIS A 58 6.05 -5.70 -9.15
N CYS A 59 6.88 -4.88 -8.55
CA CYS A 59 7.06 -4.77 -7.11
C CYS A 59 6.10 -3.72 -6.54
N ASN A 60 5.47 -4.03 -5.41
CA ASN A 60 4.50 -3.19 -4.72
C ASN A 60 5.01 -2.85 -3.31
N SER A 61 5.29 -1.56 -3.07
CA SER A 61 5.72 -1.01 -1.79
C SER A 61 7.01 -1.62 -1.20
N TRP A 62 7.40 -1.12 -0.02
CA TRP A 62 8.60 -1.55 0.70
C TRP A 62 8.75 -3.08 0.90
N PRO A 63 7.69 -3.91 1.08
CA PRO A 63 7.84 -5.35 1.31
C PRO A 63 8.47 -6.10 0.14
N THR A 64 8.42 -5.54 -1.08
CA THR A 64 8.96 -6.14 -2.31
C THR A 64 10.11 -5.32 -2.91
N ALA A 65 10.60 -4.33 -2.18
CA ALA A 65 11.53 -3.34 -2.70
C ALA A 65 12.96 -3.83 -2.87
N LEU A 66 13.32 -4.99 -2.30
CA LEU A 66 14.66 -5.56 -2.44
C LEU A 66 14.82 -6.45 -3.67
N ILE A 67 13.75 -6.89 -4.32
CA ILE A 67 13.82 -7.58 -5.62
C ILE A 67 14.64 -6.79 -6.65
N PRO A 68 14.35 -5.51 -6.96
CA PRO A 68 15.15 -4.75 -7.93
C PRO A 68 16.61 -4.57 -7.46
N VAL A 69 16.83 -4.41 -6.16
CA VAL A 69 18.19 -4.32 -5.58
C VAL A 69 18.97 -5.60 -5.85
N PHE A 70 18.39 -6.76 -5.54
CA PHE A 70 19.02 -8.05 -5.76
C PHE A 70 19.24 -8.35 -7.24
N LEU A 71 18.26 -8.03 -8.11
CA LEU A 71 18.40 -8.18 -9.55
C LEU A 71 19.61 -7.42 -10.10
N ARG A 72 19.82 -6.18 -9.66
CA ARG A 72 20.93 -5.33 -10.10
C ARG A 72 22.26 -5.62 -9.39
N THR A 73 22.26 -6.46 -8.36
CA THR A 73 23.45 -6.83 -7.59
C THR A 73 23.75 -8.33 -7.73
N HIS A 74 23.23 -9.16 -6.82
CA HIS A 74 23.46 -10.60 -6.73
C HIS A 74 23.13 -11.37 -8.01
N TYR A 75 22.07 -10.95 -8.72
CA TYR A 75 21.57 -11.67 -9.89
C TYR A 75 21.94 -10.99 -11.22
N SER A 76 22.70 -9.89 -11.20
CA SER A 76 23.06 -9.10 -12.39
C SER A 76 23.78 -9.90 -13.49
N LYS A 77 24.51 -10.95 -13.11
CA LYS A 77 25.24 -11.84 -14.03
C LYS A 77 24.45 -13.08 -14.45
N LYS A 78 23.23 -13.27 -13.96
CA LYS A 78 22.39 -14.42 -14.33
C LYS A 78 21.71 -14.13 -15.66
N SER A 79 22.00 -14.96 -16.66
CA SER A 79 21.48 -14.81 -18.04
C SER A 79 19.95 -14.75 -18.08
N GLN A 80 19.26 -15.51 -17.23
CA GLN A 80 17.81 -15.53 -17.13
C GLN A 80 17.19 -14.15 -16.88
N PHE A 81 17.84 -13.30 -16.06
CA PHE A 81 17.31 -11.98 -15.70
C PHE A 81 17.85 -10.84 -16.56
N LYS A 82 18.67 -11.13 -17.58
CA LYS A 82 19.35 -10.10 -18.38
C LYS A 82 18.39 -9.13 -19.06
N LYS A 83 17.19 -9.59 -19.42
CA LYS A 83 16.14 -8.79 -20.07
C LYS A 83 14.97 -8.44 -19.13
N THR A 84 15.02 -8.89 -17.88
CA THR A 84 13.94 -8.64 -16.92
C THR A 84 13.98 -7.18 -16.47
N ALA A 85 12.86 -6.48 -16.65
CA ALA A 85 12.63 -5.14 -16.16
C ALA A 85 11.87 -5.14 -14.83
N THR A 86 11.97 -4.07 -14.06
CA THR A 86 11.19 -3.90 -12.83
C THR A 86 10.33 -2.65 -12.85
N VAL A 87 9.09 -2.82 -12.37
CA VAL A 87 8.15 -1.72 -12.11
C VAL A 87 7.95 -1.66 -10.61
N PHE A 88 7.97 -0.47 -10.01
CA PHE A 88 7.78 -0.28 -8.58
C PHE A 88 6.63 0.67 -8.29
N THR A 89 5.53 0.14 -7.72
CA THR A 89 4.38 0.96 -7.30
C THR A 89 4.58 1.47 -5.88
N LEU A 90 4.48 2.78 -5.72
CA LEU A 90 4.39 3.49 -4.46
C LEU A 90 2.92 3.66 -4.07
N HIS A 91 2.43 2.82 -3.15
CA HIS A 91 1.05 2.91 -2.65
C HIS A 91 0.90 3.93 -1.52
N ASN A 92 1.90 4.01 -0.65
CA ASN A 92 1.96 5.00 0.41
C ASN A 92 3.43 5.27 0.76
N ILE A 93 3.92 6.46 0.44
CA ILE A 93 5.32 6.86 0.66
C ILE A 93 5.67 7.06 2.15
N ALA A 94 4.67 7.14 3.04
CA ALA A 94 4.91 7.25 4.47
C ALA A 94 5.42 5.94 5.09
N TYR A 95 5.02 4.79 4.54
CA TYR A 95 5.47 3.47 5.01
C TYR A 95 6.70 3.03 4.23
N GLN A 96 7.88 3.33 4.76
CA GLN A 96 9.14 3.19 4.02
C GLN A 96 9.89 1.88 4.26
N GLY A 97 9.54 1.12 5.30
CA GLY A 97 10.34 -0.05 5.73
C GLY A 97 11.74 0.38 6.13
N GLU A 98 11.83 1.12 7.24
CA GLU A 98 13.09 1.65 7.75
C GLU A 98 13.66 0.75 8.85
N PHE A 99 14.85 0.23 8.62
CA PHE A 99 15.46 -0.77 9.50
C PHE A 99 16.87 -0.34 9.94
N PRO A 100 17.41 -0.94 11.03
CA PRO A 100 18.78 -0.69 11.45
C PRO A 100 19.80 -1.03 10.34
N PRO A 101 20.95 -0.34 10.25
CA PRO A 101 22.01 -0.63 9.27
C PRO A 101 22.44 -2.10 9.24
N GLU A 102 22.45 -2.76 10.40
CA GLU A 102 22.87 -4.14 10.61
C GLU A 102 22.06 -5.12 9.77
N SER A 103 20.80 -4.79 9.48
CA SER A 103 19.90 -5.58 8.62
C SER A 103 20.48 -5.78 7.21
N LEU A 104 21.40 -4.91 6.77
CA LEU A 104 22.13 -5.10 5.51
C LEU A 104 22.91 -6.43 5.50
N ALA A 105 23.46 -6.86 6.64
CA ALA A 105 24.22 -8.12 6.71
C ALA A 105 23.36 -9.34 6.30
N LEU A 106 22.06 -9.31 6.63
CA LEU A 106 21.10 -10.36 6.25
C LEU A 106 20.92 -10.47 4.72
N THR A 107 21.17 -9.37 4.00
CA THR A 107 21.07 -9.33 2.54
C THR A 107 22.30 -9.89 1.83
N GLY A 108 23.41 -10.12 2.52
CA GLY A 108 24.70 -10.47 1.90
C GLY A 108 25.22 -9.43 0.90
N LEU A 109 24.65 -8.21 0.85
CA LEU A 109 25.15 -7.13 0.02
C LEU A 109 26.44 -6.56 0.60
N ASN A 110 27.30 -6.03 -0.27
CA ASN A 110 28.49 -5.32 0.16
C ASN A 110 28.10 -3.97 0.78
N TRP A 111 28.72 -3.62 1.92
CA TRP A 111 28.48 -2.37 2.65
C TRP A 111 28.67 -1.09 1.81
N LYS A 112 29.38 -1.14 0.66
CA LYS A 112 29.48 -0.03 -0.29
C LYS A 112 28.11 0.49 -0.78
N TYR A 113 27.09 -0.36 -0.82
CA TYR A 113 25.73 0.03 -1.23
C TYR A 113 24.99 0.79 -0.13
N PHE A 114 25.46 0.72 1.13
CA PHE A 114 24.89 1.45 2.26
C PHE A 114 25.40 2.89 2.28
N ASN A 115 24.85 3.69 1.36
CA ASN A 115 25.16 5.10 1.25
C ASN A 115 23.88 5.90 0.94
N PRO A 116 23.89 7.24 1.14
CA PRO A 116 22.71 8.09 0.92
C PRO A 116 22.20 8.13 -0.52
N LYS A 117 22.97 7.69 -1.52
CA LYS A 117 22.51 7.63 -2.92
C LYS A 117 21.74 6.35 -3.23
N GLN A 118 21.86 5.32 -2.40
CA GLN A 118 21.35 3.97 -2.69
C GLN A 118 20.44 3.47 -1.58
N LEU A 119 20.99 2.81 -0.55
CA LEU A 119 20.19 2.07 0.43
C LEU A 119 19.90 2.84 1.72
N SER A 120 20.71 3.85 2.05
CA SER A 120 20.62 4.54 3.34
C SER A 120 19.77 5.80 3.26
N PHE A 121 18.92 6.04 4.26
CA PHE A 121 18.21 7.29 4.48
C PHE A 121 18.17 7.59 5.98
N ASN A 122 18.59 8.79 6.38
CA ASN A 122 18.68 9.20 7.80
C ASN A 122 19.39 8.16 8.70
N GLY A 123 20.48 7.56 8.19
CA GLY A 123 21.24 6.55 8.92
C GLY A 123 20.59 5.17 9.01
N LYS A 124 19.39 4.96 8.47
CA LYS A 124 18.69 3.67 8.43
C LYS A 124 18.81 3.00 7.07
N PHE A 125 18.62 1.68 7.03
CA PHE A 125 18.38 0.94 5.80
C PHE A 125 16.92 1.13 5.38
N ASN A 126 16.68 1.83 4.27
CA ASN A 126 15.35 2.20 3.83
C ASN A 126 14.95 1.39 2.59
N PHE A 127 14.02 0.45 2.77
CA PHE A 127 13.64 -0.48 1.70
C PHE A 127 12.92 0.24 0.57
N LEU A 128 11.95 1.11 0.87
CA LEU A 128 11.19 1.84 -0.15
C LEU A 128 12.11 2.66 -1.05
N LYS A 129 13.04 3.43 -0.45
CA LYS A 129 14.08 4.16 -1.17
C LYS A 129 14.92 3.25 -2.05
N ALA A 130 15.36 2.11 -1.52
CA ALA A 130 16.14 1.15 -2.30
C ALA A 130 15.34 0.66 -3.52
N GLY A 131 14.07 0.35 -3.36
CA GLY A 131 13.17 0.01 -4.47
C GLY A 131 13.07 1.13 -5.51
N MET A 132 12.91 2.39 -5.07
CA MET A 132 12.84 3.56 -5.95
C MET A 132 14.14 3.79 -6.75
N VAL A 133 15.29 3.58 -6.10
CA VAL A 133 16.60 3.81 -6.73
C VAL A 133 16.93 2.71 -7.74
N PHE A 134 16.64 1.45 -7.42
CA PHE A 134 17.09 0.32 -8.23
C PHE A 134 16.10 -0.16 -9.29
N SER A 135 14.84 0.30 -9.25
CA SER A 135 13.85 -0.10 -10.24
C SER A 135 14.01 0.62 -11.58
N ASP A 136 13.50 0.03 -12.66
CA ASP A 136 13.54 0.68 -13.98
C ASP A 136 12.46 1.76 -14.10
N VAL A 137 11.24 1.42 -13.70
CA VAL A 137 10.06 2.30 -13.76
C VAL A 137 9.42 2.43 -12.39
N LEU A 138 8.97 3.64 -12.07
CA LEU A 138 8.19 3.93 -10.87
C LEU A 138 6.75 4.29 -11.25
N ASN A 139 5.78 3.90 -10.45
CA ASN A 139 4.43 4.40 -10.57
C ASN A 139 3.77 4.64 -9.21
N THR A 140 2.63 5.34 -9.22
CA THR A 140 1.80 5.53 -8.03
C THR A 140 0.31 5.56 -8.38
N VAL A 141 -0.55 5.62 -7.38
CA VAL A 141 -1.97 5.24 -7.44
C VAL A 141 -2.93 6.31 -7.96
N SER A 142 -2.48 7.55 -8.16
CA SER A 142 -3.28 8.60 -8.80
C SER A 142 -2.41 9.76 -9.28
N SER A 143 -2.93 10.57 -10.22
CA SER A 143 -2.21 11.76 -10.70
C SER A 143 -2.13 12.87 -9.66
N ALA A 144 -3.11 12.97 -8.75
CA ALA A 144 -3.06 13.91 -7.63
C ALA A 144 -1.95 13.49 -6.65
N TYR A 145 -1.98 12.23 -6.23
CA TYR A 145 -0.98 11.68 -5.31
C TYR A 145 0.43 11.75 -5.90
N LYS A 146 0.59 11.49 -7.21
CA LYS A 146 1.86 11.69 -7.93
C LYS A 146 2.43 13.10 -7.76
N ARG A 147 1.59 14.15 -7.82
CA ARG A 147 2.02 15.53 -7.62
C ARG A 147 2.33 15.81 -6.15
N GLU A 148 1.47 15.35 -5.25
CA GLU A 148 1.60 15.56 -3.81
C GLU A 148 2.94 15.01 -3.29
N ILE A 149 3.27 13.75 -3.57
CA ILE A 149 4.49 13.12 -3.03
C ILE A 149 5.81 13.62 -3.64
N GLN A 150 5.74 14.53 -4.59
CA GLN A 150 6.91 15.27 -5.10
C GLN A 150 7.12 16.60 -4.38
N THR A 151 6.29 16.93 -3.39
CA THR A 151 6.46 18.10 -2.51
C THR A 151 7.12 17.69 -1.19
N GLU A 152 7.86 18.60 -0.56
CA GLU A 152 8.49 18.36 0.75
C GLU A 152 7.47 17.93 1.82
N LYS A 153 6.29 18.57 1.82
CA LYS A 153 5.21 18.30 2.78
C LYS A 153 4.70 16.85 2.75
N HIS A 154 4.68 16.22 1.58
CA HIS A 154 4.04 14.92 1.38
C HIS A 154 5.00 13.85 0.81
N GLY A 155 6.25 14.19 0.55
CA GLY A 155 7.28 13.29 0.01
C GLY A 155 8.04 12.50 1.06
N PHE A 156 7.88 12.85 2.34
CA PHE A 156 8.54 12.19 3.48
C PHE A 156 10.06 12.06 3.28
N GLY A 157 10.67 13.09 2.68
CA GLY A 157 12.10 13.20 2.41
C GLY A 157 12.61 12.37 1.23
N LEU A 158 11.72 11.73 0.47
CA LEU A 158 12.04 10.97 -0.74
C LEU A 158 11.60 11.69 -2.03
N GLU A 159 11.01 12.88 -1.93
CA GLU A 159 10.50 13.68 -3.06
C GLU A 159 11.57 13.94 -4.13
N ASP A 160 12.81 14.18 -3.74
CA ASP A 160 13.87 14.48 -4.69
C ASP A 160 14.25 13.28 -5.56
N ILE A 161 14.10 12.05 -5.05
CA ILE A 161 14.28 10.84 -5.87
C ILE A 161 13.22 10.81 -6.97
N LEU A 162 11.99 11.18 -6.65
CA LEU A 162 10.89 11.21 -7.61
C LEU A 162 11.06 12.32 -8.65
N LYS A 163 11.44 13.53 -8.21
CA LYS A 163 11.74 14.65 -9.11
C LYS A 163 12.85 14.31 -10.09
N ASN A 164 13.93 13.69 -9.60
CA ASN A 164 15.08 13.29 -10.42
C ASN A 164 14.75 12.14 -11.38
N ARG A 165 13.69 11.38 -11.11
CA ARG A 165 13.23 10.24 -11.93
C ARG A 165 11.90 10.53 -12.64
N LYS A 166 11.54 11.79 -12.84
CA LYS A 166 10.25 12.20 -13.41
C LYS A 166 9.90 11.54 -14.75
N ASP A 167 10.90 11.26 -15.59
CA ASP A 167 10.73 10.71 -16.94
C ASP A 167 10.33 9.23 -16.92
N VAL A 168 10.60 8.54 -15.81
CA VAL A 168 10.25 7.13 -15.57
C VAL A 168 9.28 6.97 -14.39
N PHE A 169 8.64 8.05 -13.96
CA PHE A 169 7.68 8.05 -12.87
C PHE A 169 6.26 8.31 -13.40
N PHE A 170 5.34 7.37 -13.24
CA PHE A 170 4.00 7.41 -13.81
C PHE A 170 2.90 7.40 -12.73
N SER A 171 1.65 7.66 -13.14
CA SER A 171 0.48 7.47 -12.29
C SER A 171 -0.48 6.49 -12.95
N ILE A 172 -0.87 5.44 -12.23
CA ILE A 172 -1.86 4.46 -12.62
C ILE A 172 -3.00 4.56 -11.61
N ARG A 173 -4.18 4.94 -12.07
CA ARG A 173 -5.34 5.08 -11.18
C ARG A 173 -5.77 3.70 -10.67
N ASN A 174 -5.98 3.56 -9.36
CA ASN A 174 -6.55 2.34 -8.80
C ASN A 174 -7.95 2.06 -9.38
N GLY A 175 -8.24 0.78 -9.61
CA GLY A 175 -9.57 0.29 -9.94
C GLY A 175 -10.33 -0.16 -8.69
N VAL A 176 -11.63 -0.42 -8.88
CA VAL A 176 -12.50 -1.08 -7.90
C VAL A 176 -13.14 -2.28 -8.61
N ASP A 177 -13.37 -3.36 -7.88
CA ASP A 177 -14.12 -4.51 -8.38
C ASP A 177 -15.62 -4.16 -8.42
N TYR A 178 -16.15 -3.91 -9.62
CA TYR A 178 -17.56 -3.57 -9.79
C TYR A 178 -18.49 -4.79 -9.84
N GLU A 179 -17.98 -6.02 -9.74
CA GLU A 179 -18.83 -7.19 -9.50
C GLU A 179 -19.13 -7.30 -8.01
N MET A 180 -18.12 -7.05 -7.17
CA MET A 180 -18.27 -7.03 -5.71
C MET A 180 -18.93 -5.73 -5.21
N TRP A 181 -18.51 -4.57 -5.70
CA TRP A 181 -18.96 -3.25 -5.25
C TRP A 181 -20.06 -2.69 -6.16
N ASN A 182 -21.20 -3.38 -6.22
CA ASN A 182 -22.32 -3.01 -7.07
C ASN A 182 -23.63 -2.88 -6.27
N PRO A 183 -24.18 -1.67 -6.05
CA PRO A 183 -25.42 -1.53 -5.30
C PRO A 183 -26.63 -2.22 -5.96
N GLU A 184 -26.56 -2.60 -7.23
CA GLU A 184 -27.62 -3.33 -7.92
C GLU A 184 -27.68 -4.82 -7.53
N THR A 185 -26.58 -5.38 -7.06
CA THR A 185 -26.45 -6.83 -6.74
C THR A 185 -25.81 -7.12 -5.39
N ASP A 186 -25.33 -6.11 -4.67
CA ASP A 186 -24.66 -6.24 -3.38
C ASP A 186 -25.58 -6.90 -2.34
N PRO A 187 -25.24 -8.11 -1.83
CA PRO A 187 -26.08 -8.83 -0.88
C PRO A 187 -25.98 -8.27 0.55
N TYR A 188 -25.03 -7.36 0.82
CA TYR A 188 -24.77 -6.83 2.17
C TYR A 188 -25.54 -5.55 2.48
N ILE A 189 -26.23 -4.96 1.51
CA ILE A 189 -27.07 -3.78 1.72
C ILE A 189 -28.55 -4.16 1.86
N ALA A 190 -29.28 -3.46 2.72
CA ALA A 190 -30.69 -3.76 3.02
C ALA A 190 -31.63 -3.69 1.80
N ALA A 191 -31.25 -2.98 0.73
CA ALA A 191 -31.97 -2.98 -0.53
C ALA A 191 -31.08 -2.56 -1.69
N ASN A 192 -31.15 -3.31 -2.79
CA ASN A 192 -30.44 -2.94 -4.01
C ASN A 192 -31.04 -1.71 -4.68
N TYR A 193 -30.19 -0.92 -5.32
CA TYR A 193 -30.56 0.29 -6.04
C TYR A 193 -29.59 0.55 -7.20
N SER A 194 -30.04 1.31 -8.19
CA SER A 194 -29.24 1.64 -9.39
C SER A 194 -29.07 3.15 -9.53
N PRO A 195 -28.12 3.62 -10.37
CA PRO A 195 -27.99 5.03 -10.70
C PRO A 195 -29.28 5.66 -11.24
N SER A 196 -30.11 4.86 -11.92
CA SER A 196 -31.42 5.30 -12.45
C SER A 196 -32.55 5.31 -11.42
N ASN A 197 -32.40 4.61 -10.28
CA ASN A 197 -33.45 4.51 -9.26
C ASN A 197 -32.86 4.43 -7.83
N LEU A 198 -32.72 5.59 -7.22
CA LEU A 198 -32.19 5.74 -5.86
C LEU A 198 -33.24 5.56 -4.75
N LYS A 199 -34.51 5.30 -5.06
CA LYS A 199 -35.59 5.25 -4.05
C LYS A 199 -35.31 4.21 -2.96
N ALA A 200 -34.77 3.06 -3.36
CA ALA A 200 -34.43 1.97 -2.45
C ALA A 200 -33.24 2.28 -1.54
N LYS A 201 -32.34 3.21 -1.91
CA LYS A 201 -31.21 3.66 -1.07
C LYS A 201 -31.66 4.22 0.28
N LYS A 202 -32.88 4.77 0.37
CA LYS A 202 -33.48 5.22 1.63
C LYS A 202 -33.61 4.08 2.64
N LYS A 203 -33.89 2.85 2.18
CA LYS A 203 -33.95 1.66 3.06
C LYS A 203 -32.58 1.36 3.65
N CYS A 204 -31.51 1.43 2.87
CA CYS A 204 -30.14 1.26 3.36
C CYS A 204 -29.76 2.33 4.40
N LYS A 205 -30.19 3.58 4.22
CA LYS A 205 -29.97 4.63 5.22
C LYS A 205 -30.70 4.35 6.53
N ILE A 206 -31.96 3.93 6.48
CA ILE A 206 -32.76 3.58 7.67
C ILE A 206 -32.13 2.39 8.40
N ASP A 207 -31.70 1.39 7.65
CA ASP A 207 -31.01 0.22 8.18
C ASP A 207 -29.71 0.61 8.90
N LEU A 208 -28.88 1.44 8.28
CA LEU A 208 -27.65 1.95 8.91
C LEU A 208 -27.92 2.78 10.19
N ILE A 209 -28.93 3.65 10.17
CA ILE A 209 -29.35 4.42 11.36
C ILE A 209 -29.73 3.48 12.50
N LYS A 210 -30.47 2.41 12.19
CA LYS A 210 -30.92 1.41 13.16
C LYS A 210 -29.75 0.58 13.69
N GLU A 211 -28.86 0.12 12.81
CA GLU A 211 -27.69 -0.69 13.16
C GLU A 211 -26.79 0.03 14.17
N PHE A 212 -26.57 1.34 13.96
CA PHE A 212 -25.77 2.17 14.87
C PHE A 212 -26.58 2.84 16.01
N GLY A 213 -27.87 2.52 16.14
CA GLY A 213 -28.72 3.03 17.23
C GLY A 213 -28.89 4.55 17.26
N LEU A 214 -28.82 5.22 16.10
CA LEU A 214 -28.91 6.68 16.02
C LEU A 214 -30.37 7.17 16.15
N SER A 215 -30.60 8.16 17.00
CA SER A 215 -31.91 8.79 17.21
C SER A 215 -32.18 9.95 16.23
N ILE A 216 -32.02 9.70 14.92
CA ILE A 216 -32.24 10.71 13.87
C ILE A 216 -33.33 10.29 12.88
N SER A 217 -33.91 11.27 12.21
CA SER A 217 -34.88 11.01 11.14
C SER A 217 -34.18 10.51 9.87
N ALA A 218 -34.87 9.70 9.07
CA ALA A 218 -34.39 9.31 7.73
C ALA A 218 -34.16 10.51 6.79
N LYS A 219 -34.76 11.67 7.10
CA LYS A 219 -34.55 12.93 6.36
C LYS A 219 -33.27 13.67 6.78
N THR A 220 -32.82 13.52 8.03
CA THR A 220 -31.60 14.13 8.59
C THR A 220 -30.37 13.69 7.81
N PRO A 221 -29.48 14.57 7.33
CA PRO A 221 -28.23 14.19 6.68
C PRO A 221 -27.42 13.19 7.53
N LEU A 222 -26.81 12.20 6.89
CA LEU A 222 -25.98 11.19 7.57
C LEU A 222 -24.60 11.17 6.91
N ILE A 223 -23.57 11.45 7.71
CA ILE A 223 -22.16 11.43 7.31
C ILE A 223 -21.58 10.09 7.78
N GLY A 224 -20.97 9.35 6.86
CA GLY A 224 -20.30 8.09 7.15
C GLY A 224 -18.80 8.18 6.83
N ILE A 225 -17.95 7.80 7.79
CA ILE A 225 -16.51 7.75 7.64
C ILE A 225 -16.04 6.32 7.90
N ALA A 226 -15.40 5.70 6.92
CA ALA A 226 -14.81 4.37 7.03
C ALA A 226 -13.32 4.43 6.65
N SER A 227 -12.43 4.49 7.64
CA SER A 227 -10.99 4.69 7.41
C SER A 227 -10.13 4.29 8.62
N TYR A 228 -8.81 4.16 8.43
CA TYR A 228 -7.86 4.17 9.55
C TYR A 228 -7.95 5.50 10.30
N LEU A 229 -7.91 5.43 11.64
CA LEU A 229 -7.96 6.59 12.53
C LEU A 229 -6.56 7.22 12.63
N SER A 230 -6.20 8.06 11.66
CA SER A 230 -4.89 8.73 11.65
C SER A 230 -4.98 10.16 11.17
N SER A 231 -4.01 10.99 11.55
CA SER A 231 -3.89 12.39 11.08
C SER A 231 -3.76 12.47 9.56
N GLN A 232 -3.11 11.49 8.92
CA GLN A 232 -3.05 11.41 7.44
C GLN A 232 -4.43 11.25 6.78
N LYS A 233 -5.43 10.81 7.55
CA LYS A 233 -6.82 10.66 7.10
C LYS A 233 -7.70 11.83 7.50
N GLY A 234 -7.14 12.87 8.08
CA GLY A 234 -7.84 14.09 8.48
C GLY A 234 -8.67 13.95 9.75
N PHE A 235 -8.35 12.98 10.62
CA PHE A 235 -9.06 12.82 11.89
C PHE A 235 -8.80 13.95 12.88
N ASP A 236 -7.66 14.62 12.79
CA ASP A 236 -7.38 15.90 13.44
C ASP A 236 -8.42 16.96 13.04
N ILE A 237 -8.65 17.13 11.74
CA ILE A 237 -9.66 18.06 11.20
C ILE A 237 -11.07 17.66 11.65
N LEU A 238 -11.39 16.36 11.61
CA LEU A 238 -12.69 15.88 12.05
C LEU A 238 -12.92 16.20 13.54
N LEU A 239 -11.95 15.94 14.40
CA LEU A 239 -12.07 16.17 15.84
C LEU A 239 -12.29 17.65 16.16
N GLU A 240 -11.64 18.57 15.43
CA GLU A 240 -11.88 20.00 15.54
C GLU A 240 -13.28 20.40 15.07
N ALA A 241 -13.80 19.77 14.01
CA ALA A 241 -15.12 20.09 13.45
C ALA A 241 -16.30 19.45 14.19
N VAL A 242 -16.08 18.37 14.96
CA VAL A 242 -17.15 17.61 15.64
C VAL A 242 -18.05 18.48 16.52
N PRO A 243 -17.54 19.38 17.39
CA PRO A 243 -18.39 20.21 18.23
C PRO A 243 -19.41 21.02 17.42
N GLU A 244 -18.96 21.71 16.37
CA GLU A 244 -19.84 22.49 15.47
C GLU A 244 -20.80 21.58 14.69
N LEU A 245 -20.34 20.40 14.24
CA LEU A 245 -21.20 19.42 13.59
C LEU A 245 -22.31 18.91 14.50
N MET A 246 -22.05 18.73 15.80
CA MET A 246 -23.06 18.24 16.75
C MET A 246 -24.10 19.29 17.15
N GLU A 247 -23.87 20.58 16.82
CA GLU A 247 -24.89 21.63 16.92
C GLU A 247 -25.86 21.63 15.73
N MET A 248 -25.51 20.93 14.65
CA MET A 248 -26.37 20.78 13.46
C MET A 248 -27.29 19.56 13.59
N ASP A 249 -28.44 19.58 12.88
CA ASP A 249 -29.28 18.38 12.69
C ASP A 249 -28.63 17.44 11.67
N VAL A 250 -27.60 16.70 12.10
CA VAL A 250 -26.85 15.72 11.29
C VAL A 250 -26.55 14.47 12.11
N GLY A 251 -26.46 13.31 11.43
CA GLY A 251 -25.90 12.09 11.99
C GLY A 251 -24.46 11.88 11.55
N LEU A 252 -23.62 11.34 12.44
CA LEU A 252 -22.24 10.95 12.15
C LEU A 252 -22.01 9.49 12.55
N VAL A 253 -21.51 8.69 11.60
CA VAL A 253 -21.05 7.31 11.84
C VAL A 253 -19.56 7.25 11.47
N VAL A 254 -18.74 6.79 12.42
CA VAL A 254 -17.31 6.59 12.22
C VAL A 254 -16.99 5.12 12.47
N LEU A 255 -16.46 4.45 11.44
CA LEU A 255 -15.91 3.11 11.51
C LEU A 255 -14.42 3.18 11.19
N GLY A 256 -13.58 2.71 12.10
CA GLY A 256 -12.15 2.74 11.88
C GLY A 256 -11.36 1.89 12.85
N LYS A 257 -10.09 1.74 12.52
CA LYS A 257 -9.07 1.09 13.35
C LYS A 257 -7.86 2.01 13.40
N GLY A 258 -7.28 2.20 14.58
CA GLY A 258 -6.12 3.08 14.77
C GLY A 258 -6.06 3.57 16.20
#